data_AF-A0A848DBS5-F1
#
_entry.id   AF-A0A848DBS5-F1
#
_cell.length_a   1.000
_cell.length_b   1.000
_cell.length_c   1.000
_cell.angle_alpha   90.00
_cell.angle_beta   90.00
_cell.angle_gamma   90.00
#
_symmetry.space_group_name_H-M   'P 1'
#
loop_
_entity.id
_entity.type
_entity.pdbx_description
1 polymer ?
#
loop_
_entity_poly.entity_id
_entity_poly.type
_entity_poly.pdbx_seq_one_letter_code
_entity_poly.pdbx_strand_id
1 'polypeptide(L)' 'MNETLTKMNAVIDAIAEQKNILIAFSGGVDSSVLASLARQSRTSVLAVTADSELLGCRGLHRKRYTDIYPM' A
#
# COMPACT_ATOMS: atom_id res chain seq x y z
N MET A 1 9.36 5.88 24.93
CA MET A 1 9.21 6.02 23.46
C MET A 1 8.40 4.85 22.96
N ASN A 2 7.42 5.08 22.10
CA ASN A 2 6.60 4.00 21.55
C ASN A 2 7.28 3.42 20.30
N GLU A 3 7.80 2.19 20.39
CA GLU A 3 8.59 1.54 19.34
C GLU A 3 7.85 1.46 18.00
N THR A 4 6.54 1.19 18.04
CA THR A 4 5.70 1.10 16.83
C THR A 4 5.65 2.42 16.07
N LEU A 5 5.51 3.54 16.79
CA LEU A 5 5.50 4.87 16.17
C LEU A 5 6.85 5.19 15.52
N THR A 6 7.95 4.81 16.16
CA THR A 6 9.29 4.98 15.59
C THR A 6 9.44 4.20 14.28
N LYS A 7 8.98 2.95 14.22
CA LYS A 7 9.02 2.13 13.00
C LYS A 7 8.13 2.71 11.90
N MET A 8 6.95 3.20 12.24
CA MET A 8 6.03 3.83 11.27
C MET A 8 6.65 5.09 10.66
N ASN A 9 7.24 5.97 11.48
CA ASN A 9 7.90 7.18 10.99
C ASN A 9 9.09 6.84 10.09
N ALA A 10 9.94 5.88 10.47
CA ALA A 10 11.05 5.46 9.63
C ALA A 10 10.60 4.96 8.24
N VAL A 11 9.47 4.26 8.17
CA VAL A 11 8.89 3.83 6.89
C VAL A 11 8.34 5.01 6.09
N ILE A 12 7.63 5.95 6.73
CA ILE A 12 7.11 7.15 6.06
C ILE A 12 8.26 7.99 5.49
N ASP A 13 9.33 8.19 6.27
CA ASP A 13 10.50 8.95 5.85
C ASP A 13 11.17 8.29 4.64
N ALA A 14 11.39 6.97 4.69
CA ALA A 14 11.96 6.22 3.57
C ALA A 14 11.11 6.28 2.29
N ILE A 15 9.78 6.37 2.43
CA ILE A 15 8.84 6.55 1.31
C ILE A 15 8.92 7.99 0.79
N ALA A 16 9.01 8.99 1.67
CA ALA A 16 9.10 10.40 1.30
C ALA A 16 10.40 10.75 0.56
N GLU A 17 11.48 10.00 0.80
CA GLU A 17 12.74 10.13 0.05
C GLU A 17 12.60 9.73 -1.43
N GLN A 18 11.57 8.96 -1.79
CA GLN A 18 11.32 8.55 -3.17
C GLN A 18 10.35 9.51 -3.86
N LYS A 19 10.58 9.79 -5.15
CA LYS A 19 9.69 10.66 -5.94
C LYS A 19 8.37 9.99 -6.34
N ASN A 20 8.43 8.69 -6.66
CA ASN A 20 7.28 7.89 -7.08
C ASN A 20 7.46 6.45 -6.57
N ILE A 21 6.38 5.80 -6.13
CA ILE A 21 6.43 4.44 -5.56
C ILE A 21 5.35 3.56 -6.19
N LEU A 22 5.74 2.32 -6.51
CA LEU A 22 4.83 1.25 -6.91
C LEU A 22 4.78 0.19 -5.80
N ILE A 23 3.57 -0.11 -5.31
CA ILE A 23 3.33 -1.10 -4.25
C ILE A 23 2.67 -2.33 -4.87
N ALA A 24 3.29 -3.50 -4.72
CA ALA A 24 2.63 -4.77 -5.01
C ALA A 24 1.55 -5.05 -3.95
N PHE A 25 0.30 -4.80 -4.30
CA PHE A 25 -0.83 -4.86 -3.38
C PHE A 25 -1.49 -6.24 -3.43
N SER A 26 -1.23 -7.05 -2.41
CA SER A 26 -1.79 -8.40 -2.29
C SER A 26 -3.14 -8.42 -1.58
N GLY A 27 -3.60 -7.31 -1.00
CA GLY A 27 -4.80 -7.25 -0.15
C GLY A 27 -4.62 -7.83 1.26
N GLY A 28 -3.40 -8.28 1.61
CA GLY A 28 -3.04 -8.64 2.97
C GLY A 28 -2.88 -7.42 3.87
N VAL A 29 -2.82 -7.66 5.18
CA VAL A 29 -2.65 -6.61 6.20
C VAL A 29 -1.38 -5.81 5.94
N ASP A 30 -0.27 -6.47 5.64
CA ASP A 30 1.03 -5.80 5.44
C ASP A 30 0.98 -4.82 4.26
N SER A 31 0.49 -5.26 3.10
CA SER A 31 0.33 -4.39 1.93
C SER A 31 -0.67 -3.26 2.16
N SER A 32 -1.68 -3.48 3.00
CA SER A 32 -2.68 -2.46 3.38
C SER A 32 -2.10 -1.41 4.31
N VAL A 33 -1.30 -1.83 5.29
CA VAL A 33 -0.58 -0.92 6.18
C VAL A 33 0.43 -0.10 5.38
N LEU A 34 1.21 -0.73 4.50
CA LEU A 34 2.18 -0.02 3.66
C LEU A 34 1.50 1.01 2.75
N ALA A 35 0.41 0.65 2.07
CA ALA A 35 -0.34 1.59 1.24
C ALA A 35 -0.92 2.76 2.07
N SER A 36 -1.40 2.48 3.29
CA SER A 36 -1.92 3.51 4.21
C SER A 36 -0.82 4.47 4.69
N LEU A 37 0.37 3.94 5.03
CA LEU A 37 1.52 4.75 5.41
C LEU A 37 2.03 5.57 4.21
N ALA A 38 2.09 4.95 3.03
CA ALA A 38 2.54 5.62 1.82
C ALA A 38 1.63 6.81 1.45
N ARG A 39 0.32 6.71 1.68
CA ARG A 39 -0.62 7.83 1.50
C ARG A 39 -0.29 9.04 2.38
N GLN A 40 0.35 8.84 3.54
CA GLN A 40 0.72 9.93 4.46
C GLN A 40 2.00 10.66 4.02
N SER A 41 2.83 10.05 3.18
CA SER A 41 4.15 10.57 2.78
C SER A 41 4.11 11.74 1.77
N ARG A 42 2.94 12.09 1.22
CA ARG A 42 2.77 13.07 0.11
C ARG A 42 3.53 12.74 -1.18
N THR A 43 4.09 11.53 -1.29
CA THR A 43 4.70 10.99 -2.51
C THR A 43 3.61 10.46 -3.46
N SER A 44 3.89 10.44 -4.78
CA SER A 44 3.02 9.76 -5.74
C SER A 44 3.12 8.24 -5.58
N VAL A 45 2.01 7.58 -5.27
CA VAL A 45 1.98 6.15 -4.94
C VAL A 45 0.95 5.45 -5.81
N LEU A 46 1.35 4.33 -6.43
CA LEU A 46 0.47 3.44 -7.18
C LEU A 46 0.49 2.04 -6.54
N ALA A 47 -0.65 1.62 -6.01
CA ALA A 47 -0.85 0.24 -5.54
C ALA A 47 -1.38 -0.62 -6.70
N VAL A 48 -0.74 -1.77 -6.94
CA VAL A 48 -1.08 -2.65 -8.06
C VAL A 48 -1.34 -4.07 -7.55
N THR A 49 -2.52 -4.59 -7.83
CA THR A 49 -2.83 -6.01 -7.68
C THR A 49 -2.64 -6.72 -9.02
N ALA A 50 -1.83 -7.76 -9.04
CA ALA A 50 -1.73 -8.64 -10.20
C ALA A 50 -3.01 -9.47 -10.36
N ASP A 51 -3.57 -9.49 -11.56
CA ASP A 51 -4.64 -10.42 -11.96
C ASP A 51 -4.00 -11.67 -12.57
N SER A 52 -4.32 -12.84 -12.02
CA SER A 52 -3.77 -14.12 -12.46
C SER A 52 -4.70 -15.26 -12.10
N GLU A 53 -4.80 -16.24 -13.00
CA GLU A 53 -5.54 -17.49 -12.80
C GLU A 53 -5.09 -18.25 -11.54
N LEU A 54 -3.82 -18.08 -11.13
CA LEU A 54 -3.25 -18.69 -9.93
C LEU A 54 -3.80 -18.09 -8.62
N LEU A 55 -4.39 -16.89 -8.66
CA LEU A 55 -4.88 -16.19 -7.46
C LEU A 55 -6.33 -16.53 -7.11
N GLY A 56 -7.03 -17.26 -8.00
CA GLY A 56 -8.43 -17.64 -7.86
C GLY A 56 -9.42 -16.46 -7.92
N CYS A 57 -10.62 -16.70 -8.46
CA CYS A 57 -11.60 -15.64 -8.73
C CYS A 57 -12.01 -14.79 -7.50
N ARG A 58 -11.85 -15.32 -6.27
CA ARG A 58 -12.20 -14.62 -5.03
C ARG A 58 -11.13 -13.64 -4.55
N GLY A 59 -9.86 -13.82 -4.96
CA GLY A 59 -8.77 -12.95 -4.55
C GLY A 59 -8.92 -11.53 -5.10
N LEU A 60 -9.40 -11.39 -6.34
CA LEU A 60 -9.33 -10.11 -7.07
C LEU A 60 -10.55 -9.21 -6.83
N HIS A 61 -11.74 -9.79 -6.68
CA HIS A 61 -12.97 -9.02 -6.45
C HIS A 61 -12.96 -8.26 -5.12
N ARG A 62 -12.34 -8.82 -4.08
CA ARG A 62 -12.21 -8.15 -2.77
C ARG A 62 -11.12 -7.08 -2.75
N LYS A 63 -10.10 -7.20 -3.62
CA LYS A 63 -8.92 -6.31 -3.66
C LYS A 63 -9.15 -5.03 -4.45
N ARG A 64 -10.01 -5.05 -5.48
CA ARG A 64 -10.35 -3.85 -6.27
C ARG A 64 -11.24 -2.84 -5.57
N TYR A 65 -11.88 -3.21 -4.45
CA TYR A 65 -12.80 -2.32 -3.73
C TYR A 65 -12.08 -1.20 -2.96
N THR A 66 -10.75 -1.26 -2.83
CA THR A 66 -9.92 -0.20 -2.23
C THR A 66 -9.46 0.86 -3.22
N ASP A 67 -9.74 0.71 -4.52
CA ASP A 67 -9.22 1.59 -5.59
C ASP A 67 -10.16 2.75 -5.98
N ILE A 68 -11.25 2.98 -5.23
CA ILE A 68 -12.14 4.12 -5.47
C ILE A 68 -12.33 4.93 -4.19
N TYR A 69 -11.34 5.77 -3.88
CA TYR A 69 -11.64 7.10 -3.36
C TYR A 69 -11.13 8.12 -4.38
N PRO A 70 -12.01 8.94 -4.97
CA PRO A 70 -11.58 10.03 -5.83
C PRO A 70 -10.83 11.06 -4.98
N MET A 71 -9.86 11.68 -5.66
CA MET A 71 -9.04 12.85 -5.32
C MET A 71 -9.67 13.83 -4.32
#